data_AF-A0A7C7D8M6-F1
#
_entry.id   AF-A0A7C7D8M6-F1
#
_cell.length_a   1.000
_cell.length_b   1.000
_cell.length_c   1.000
_cell.angle_alpha   90.00
_cell.angle_beta   90.00
_cell.angle_gamma   90.00
#
_symmetry.space_group_name_H-M   'P 1'
#
loop_
_entity.id
_entity.type
_entity.pdbx_description
1 polymer ?
#
loop_
_entity_poly.entity_id
_entity_poly.type
_entity_poly.pdbx_seq_one_letter_code
_entity_poly.pdbx_strand_id
1 'polypeptide(L)'
;MKISDLTSARVISNNNRLQSNSQQYEKSQIKNLKSASKWEQLQSSDLSNVADPNTNSLNIKEGEMKNIGTVDGIPLNIFFDSYGMNTNFSTAIHRDDPVNSDRNRFAFLLLDKYTTAQRAKADSLSSRFQMLYSVAKGDISVKQYNETDLGRGVVSTAEFLTSLGIDASKPFSFNNKSFVLDSEGSLHNLLQSSEVSLQ
;
A
#
# COMPACT_ATOMS: atom_id res chain seq x y z
N MET A 1 -5.53 22.47 -10.40
CA MET A 1 -4.31 21.65 -10.39
C MET A 1 -4.62 20.39 -11.17
N LYS A 2 -3.99 20.17 -12.34
CA LYS A 2 -4.32 19.06 -13.24
C LYS A 2 -3.61 17.79 -12.75
N ILE A 3 -4.39 16.74 -12.49
CA ILE A 3 -3.90 15.40 -12.15
C ILE A 3 -3.57 14.72 -13.47
N SER A 4 -2.36 14.95 -13.94
CA SER A 4 -1.81 14.26 -15.10
C SER A 4 -0.32 14.14 -14.87
N ASP A 5 0.08 13.20 -14.01
CA ASP A 5 1.47 12.69 -13.91
C ASP A 5 1.58 11.48 -12.95
N LEU A 6 0.61 10.56 -12.98
CA LEU A 6 0.75 9.23 -12.39
C LEU A 6 0.75 8.18 -13.51
N THR A 7 1.72 8.31 -14.42
CA THR A 7 2.12 7.19 -15.28
C THR A 7 3.53 6.79 -14.87
N SER A 8 3.62 5.65 -14.18
CA SER A 8 4.88 4.97 -13.90
C SER A 8 5.58 4.69 -15.23
N ALA A 9 6.72 5.36 -15.45
CA ALA A 9 7.53 5.18 -16.64
C ALA A 9 7.98 3.72 -16.73
N ARG A 10 7.37 2.96 -17.65
CA ARG A 10 7.86 1.65 -18.08
C ARG A 10 9.21 1.85 -18.75
N VAL A 11 10.29 1.40 -18.12
CA VAL A 11 11.55 1.19 -18.83
C VAL A 11 11.42 -0.14 -19.59
N ILE A 12 11.26 -0.05 -20.91
CA ILE A 12 11.44 -1.19 -21.81
C ILE A 12 12.94 -1.50 -21.78
N SER A 13 13.32 -2.55 -21.05
CA SER A 13 14.70 -3.03 -20.96
C SER A 13 15.01 -4.00 -22.09
N ASN A 14 16.05 -3.69 -22.88
CA ASN A 14 16.61 -4.58 -23.88
C ASN A 14 17.28 -5.79 -23.19
N ASN A 15 16.83 -6.98 -23.55
CA ASN A 15 16.78 -8.18 -22.70
C ASN A 15 18.05 -9.03 -22.54
N ASN A 16 19.25 -8.61 -22.98
CA ASN A 16 20.38 -9.56 -23.09
C ASN A 16 21.58 -9.32 -22.16
N ARG A 17 21.56 -8.31 -21.28
CA ARG A 17 22.71 -8.01 -20.39
C ARG A 17 22.45 -8.11 -18.88
N LEU A 18 21.20 -8.33 -18.47
CA LEU A 18 20.82 -8.36 -17.05
C LEU A 18 20.79 -9.76 -16.43
N GLN A 19 20.76 -10.82 -17.25
CA GLN A 19 20.68 -12.21 -16.76
C GLN A 19 21.99 -12.73 -16.13
N SER A 20 23.17 -12.23 -16.53
CA SER A 20 24.43 -12.77 -15.99
C SER A 20 24.74 -12.27 -14.58
N ASN A 21 24.24 -11.09 -14.20
CA ASN A 21 24.56 -10.50 -12.91
C ASN A 21 23.64 -11.04 -11.80
N SER A 22 22.35 -11.30 -12.08
CA SER A 22 21.41 -11.80 -11.06
C SER A 22 21.86 -13.13 -10.46
N GLN A 23 22.38 -14.06 -11.27
CA GLN A 23 22.79 -15.40 -10.81
C GLN A 23 24.11 -15.41 -10.02
N GLN A 24 25.00 -14.44 -10.22
CA GLN A 24 26.25 -14.35 -9.45
C GLN A 24 26.06 -13.71 -8.06
N TYR A 25 25.03 -12.88 -7.88
CA TYR A 25 24.76 -12.23 -6.60
C TYR A 25 24.02 -13.12 -5.59
N GLU A 26 23.23 -14.11 -6.04
CA GLU A 26 22.50 -15.02 -5.14
C GLU A 26 23.42 -15.86 -4.23
N LYS A 27 24.64 -16.19 -4.66
CA LYS A 27 25.53 -17.11 -3.91
C LYS A 27 26.41 -16.45 -2.85
N SER A 28 26.59 -15.13 -2.86
CA SER A 28 27.69 -14.50 -2.10
C SER A 28 27.31 -13.85 -0.77
N GLN A 29 26.03 -13.61 -0.42
CA GLN A 29 25.72 -12.80 0.78
C GLN A 29 24.65 -13.30 1.75
N ILE A 30 24.21 -14.56 1.70
CA ILE A 30 23.23 -15.11 2.67
C ILE A 30 23.83 -15.29 4.09
N LYS A 31 25.12 -15.03 4.33
CA LYS A 31 25.80 -15.44 5.57
C LYS A 31 26.09 -14.39 6.64
N ASN A 32 25.60 -13.14 6.57
CA ASN A 32 25.94 -12.19 7.65
C ASN A 32 24.98 -11.00 7.86
N LEU A 33 23.73 -11.25 8.29
CA LEU A 33 22.88 -10.19 8.85
C LEU A 33 22.16 -10.69 10.12
N LYS A 34 22.67 -10.27 11.28
CA LYS A 34 21.90 -10.28 12.53
C LYS A 34 20.90 -9.12 12.43
N SER A 35 19.60 -9.44 12.50
CA SER A 35 18.42 -8.63 12.13
C SER A 35 18.19 -8.54 10.61
N ALA A 36 17.09 -9.12 10.15
CA ALA A 36 16.64 -9.00 8.75
C ALA A 36 16.37 -7.51 8.46
N SER A 37 16.83 -7.04 7.30
CA SER A 37 16.55 -5.68 6.84
C SER A 37 15.04 -5.41 6.82
N LYS A 38 14.64 -4.15 6.96
CA LYS A 38 13.23 -3.74 6.90
C LYS A 38 12.52 -4.28 5.64
N TRP A 39 13.27 -4.39 4.54
CA TRP A 39 12.78 -4.91 3.27
C TRP A 39 12.53 -6.42 3.29
N GLU A 40 13.38 -7.20 3.95
CA GLU A 40 13.15 -8.63 4.14
C GLU A 40 11.97 -8.91 5.07
N GLN A 41 11.81 -8.12 6.14
CA GLN A 41 10.67 -8.24 7.06
C GLN A 41 9.32 -7.99 6.37
N LEU A 42 9.29 -7.15 5.32
CA LEU A 42 8.08 -6.91 4.53
C LEU A 42 7.55 -8.19 3.86
N GLN A 43 8.40 -9.19 3.65
CA GLN A 43 8.02 -10.49 3.07
C GLN A 43 7.43 -11.47 4.10
N SER A 44 7.38 -11.10 5.38
CA SER A 44 6.87 -11.96 6.45
C SER A 44 5.39 -12.33 6.26
N SER A 45 5.02 -13.56 6.57
CA SER A 45 3.62 -14.01 6.60
C SER A 45 2.87 -13.57 7.86
N ASP A 46 3.59 -13.15 8.90
CA ASP A 46 3.06 -13.07 10.27
C ASP A 46 2.87 -11.62 10.74
N LEU A 47 2.79 -10.67 9.80
CA LEU A 47 2.52 -9.28 10.12
C LEU A 47 1.08 -9.09 10.59
N SER A 48 0.91 -8.35 11.67
CA SER A 48 -0.43 -8.01 12.18
C SER A 48 -1.24 -7.26 11.12
N ASN A 49 -2.54 -7.55 11.06
CA ASN A 49 -3.48 -6.83 10.20
C ASN A 49 -3.54 -5.35 10.60
N VAL A 50 -3.74 -4.49 9.60
CA VAL A 50 -4.01 -3.07 9.80
C VAL A 50 -5.37 -2.82 10.45
N ALA A 51 -6.31 -3.74 10.22
CA ALA A 51 -7.67 -3.67 10.69
C ALA A 51 -7.83 -4.40 12.02
N ASP A 52 -8.62 -3.80 12.90
CA ASP A 52 -9.21 -4.44 14.05
C ASP A 52 -10.73 -4.57 13.82
N PRO A 53 -11.21 -5.78 13.46
CA PRO A 53 -12.63 -6.02 13.23
C PRO A 53 -13.51 -5.80 14.46
N ASN A 54 -12.96 -5.93 15.67
CA ASN A 54 -13.75 -5.77 16.91
C ASN A 54 -14.15 -4.32 17.14
N THR A 55 -13.29 -3.38 16.74
CA THR A 55 -13.52 -1.94 16.86
C THR A 55 -13.92 -1.29 15.54
N ASN A 56 -14.04 -2.09 14.47
CA ASN A 56 -14.26 -1.63 13.10
C ASN A 56 -13.28 -0.49 12.73
N SER A 57 -12.00 -0.69 13.02
CA SER A 57 -10.99 0.38 12.89
C SER A 57 -9.75 -0.06 12.11
N LEU A 58 -9.11 0.92 11.50
CA LEU A 58 -7.82 0.81 10.82
C LEU A 58 -6.81 1.65 11.58
N ASN A 59 -5.61 1.11 11.81
CA ASN A 59 -4.54 1.86 12.46
C ASN A 59 -3.17 1.49 11.90
N ILE A 60 -2.43 2.50 11.43
CA ILE A 60 -1.04 2.36 11.03
C ILE A 60 -0.27 3.65 11.26
N LYS A 61 0.92 3.53 11.84
CA LYS A 61 1.87 4.63 11.98
C LYS A 61 2.92 4.59 10.88
N GLU A 62 3.51 5.75 10.58
CA GLU A 62 4.68 5.79 9.69
C GLU A 62 5.79 4.89 10.24
N GLY A 63 6.45 4.16 9.36
CA GLY A 63 7.47 3.19 9.72
C GLY A 63 6.96 1.81 10.13
N GLU A 64 5.70 1.67 10.57
CA GLU A 64 5.09 0.41 11.01
C GLU A 64 4.78 -0.51 9.82
N MET A 65 4.96 -1.82 9.99
CA MET A 65 4.57 -2.82 9.00
C MET A 65 3.24 -3.46 9.36
N LYS A 66 2.32 -3.50 8.39
CA LYS A 66 1.02 -4.14 8.55
C LYS A 66 0.63 -4.93 7.32
N ASN A 67 -0.19 -5.95 7.54
CA ASN A 67 -0.92 -6.62 6.48
C ASN A 67 -2.19 -5.84 6.14
N ILE A 68 -2.47 -5.68 4.85
CA ILE A 68 -3.68 -5.01 4.31
C ILE A 68 -4.49 -5.95 3.42
N GLY A 69 -4.50 -7.24 3.73
CA GLY A 69 -5.23 -8.28 3.00
C GLY A 69 -4.32 -9.28 2.29
N THR A 70 -4.87 -9.93 1.26
CA THR A 70 -4.15 -10.97 0.51
C THR A 70 -4.38 -10.84 -1.00
N VAL A 71 -3.37 -11.26 -1.76
CA VAL A 71 -3.41 -11.41 -3.21
C VAL A 71 -3.14 -12.86 -3.52
N ASP A 72 -4.20 -13.59 -3.89
CA ASP A 72 -4.17 -15.00 -4.25
C ASP A 72 -3.50 -15.88 -3.17
N GLY A 73 -3.87 -15.60 -1.90
CA GLY A 73 -3.36 -16.28 -0.71
C GLY A 73 -2.03 -15.73 -0.18
N ILE A 74 -1.38 -14.82 -0.90
CA ILE A 74 -0.13 -14.18 -0.45
C ILE A 74 -0.47 -12.91 0.34
N PRO A 75 0.02 -12.74 1.58
CA PRO A 75 -0.16 -11.52 2.36
C PRO A 75 0.29 -10.27 1.60
N LEU A 76 -0.55 -9.25 1.50
CA LEU A 76 -0.18 -7.92 1.01
C LEU A 76 0.27 -7.07 2.19
N ASN A 77 1.57 -6.90 2.34
CA ASN A 77 2.17 -6.19 3.45
C ASN A 77 2.66 -4.82 3.00
N ILE A 78 2.52 -3.83 3.88
CA ILE A 78 2.93 -2.46 3.60
C ILE A 78 3.76 -1.85 4.74
N PHE A 79 4.48 -0.79 4.42
CA PHE A 79 4.86 0.25 5.38
C PHE A 79 4.98 1.60 4.67
N PHE A 80 4.96 2.68 5.44
CA PHE A 80 5.27 4.03 4.95
C PHE A 80 6.67 4.47 5.35
N ASP A 81 7.37 5.13 4.43
CA ASP A 81 8.57 5.92 4.71
C ASP A 81 8.48 7.30 4.05
N SER A 82 9.57 8.07 4.08
CA SER A 82 9.63 9.43 3.54
C SER A 82 9.34 9.53 2.03
N TYR A 83 9.34 8.41 1.30
CA TYR A 83 9.05 8.34 -0.13
C TYR A 83 7.64 7.82 -0.43
N GLY A 84 6.88 7.45 0.61
CA GLY A 84 5.52 6.97 0.50
C GLY A 84 5.36 5.51 0.93
N MET A 85 4.36 4.85 0.36
CA MET A 85 4.00 3.49 0.71
C MET A 85 4.85 2.49 -0.08
N ASN A 86 5.33 1.45 0.60
CA ASN A 86 6.05 0.33 0.01
C ASN A 86 5.27 -0.96 0.25
N THR A 87 5.31 -1.90 -0.69
CA THR A 87 4.65 -3.20 -0.55
C THR A 87 5.61 -4.37 -0.81
N ASN A 88 5.24 -5.56 -0.35
CA ASN A 88 5.97 -6.79 -0.70
C ASN A 88 5.70 -7.29 -2.13
N PHE A 89 4.87 -6.59 -2.91
CA PHE A 89 4.59 -6.82 -4.33
C PHE A 89 5.26 -5.79 -5.26
N SER A 90 5.47 -4.58 -4.76
CA SER A 90 6.04 -3.45 -5.49
C SER A 90 6.65 -2.42 -4.53
N THR A 91 7.82 -1.91 -4.88
CA THR A 91 8.42 -0.72 -4.27
C THR A 91 9.09 0.10 -5.37
N ALA A 92 9.17 1.42 -5.18
CA ALA A 92 9.79 2.31 -6.13
C ALA A 92 11.32 2.12 -6.16
N ILE A 93 11.88 2.12 -7.37
CA ILE A 93 13.33 2.27 -7.57
C ILE A 93 13.62 3.76 -7.60
N HIS A 94 14.59 4.21 -6.80
CA HIS A 94 15.01 5.60 -6.78
C HIS A 94 16.36 5.74 -7.49
N ARG A 95 16.43 6.66 -8.46
CA ARG A 95 17.63 6.88 -9.28
C ARG A 95 18.78 7.50 -8.50
N ASP A 96 18.45 8.27 -7.46
CA ASP A 96 19.43 8.92 -6.59
C ASP A 96 20.00 7.96 -5.54
N ASP A 97 19.35 6.82 -5.32
CA ASP A 97 19.86 5.77 -4.45
C ASP A 97 20.90 4.91 -5.20
N PRO A 98 21.97 4.47 -4.52
CA PRO A 98 22.87 3.49 -5.08
C PRO A 98 22.11 2.25 -5.58
N VAL A 99 22.54 1.66 -6.70
CA VAL A 99 21.92 0.44 -7.25
C VAL A 99 21.91 -0.70 -6.23
N ASN A 100 22.90 -0.73 -5.34
CA ASN A 100 23.03 -1.72 -4.28
C ASN A 100 22.39 -1.31 -2.94
N SER A 101 21.59 -0.24 -2.90
CA SER A 101 20.78 0.07 -1.72
C SER A 101 19.81 -1.07 -1.43
N ASP A 102 19.46 -1.28 -0.17
CA ASP A 102 18.55 -2.37 0.22
C ASP A 102 17.20 -2.25 -0.50
N ARG A 103 16.69 -1.02 -0.69
CA ARG A 103 15.46 -0.74 -1.44
C ARG A 103 15.59 -1.17 -2.89
N ASN A 104 16.61 -0.71 -3.60
CA ASN A 104 16.77 -0.99 -5.03
C ASN A 104 16.99 -2.50 -5.26
N ARG A 105 17.79 -3.15 -4.40
CA ARG A 105 17.96 -4.61 -4.40
C ARG A 105 16.62 -5.33 -4.21
N PHE A 106 15.84 -4.92 -3.22
CA PHE A 106 14.52 -5.50 -2.98
C PHE A 106 13.58 -5.31 -4.16
N ALA A 107 13.51 -4.11 -4.73
CA ALA A 107 12.71 -3.81 -5.91
C ALA A 107 13.02 -4.75 -7.09
N PHE A 108 14.30 -5.02 -7.34
CA PHE A 108 14.72 -5.95 -8.39
C PHE A 108 14.30 -7.40 -8.09
N LEU A 109 14.36 -7.84 -6.82
CA LEU A 109 13.89 -9.17 -6.43
C LEU A 109 12.39 -9.37 -6.67
N LEU A 110 11.59 -8.31 -6.61
CA LEU A 110 10.14 -8.37 -6.82
C LEU A 110 9.74 -8.49 -8.30
N LEU A 111 10.60 -8.05 -9.23
CA LEU A 111 10.24 -7.88 -10.64
C LEU A 111 9.76 -9.19 -11.29
N ASP A 112 10.40 -10.31 -10.95
CA ASP A 112 10.08 -11.62 -11.53
C ASP A 112 9.38 -12.56 -10.53
N LYS A 113 9.16 -12.11 -9.28
CA LYS A 113 8.58 -12.94 -8.22
C LYS A 113 7.08 -13.18 -8.38
N TYR A 114 6.35 -12.21 -8.91
CA TYR A 114 4.89 -12.25 -9.03
C TYR A 114 4.41 -12.13 -10.47
N THR A 115 3.23 -12.66 -10.75
CA THR A 115 2.58 -12.47 -12.05
C THR A 115 2.10 -11.04 -12.24
N THR A 116 1.88 -10.62 -13.49
CA THR A 116 1.29 -9.31 -13.81
C THR A 116 -0.10 -9.14 -13.18
N ALA A 117 -0.91 -10.19 -13.13
CA ALA A 117 -2.23 -10.14 -12.52
C ALA A 117 -2.15 -9.92 -10.99
N GLN A 118 -1.24 -10.64 -10.31
CA GLN A 118 -1.00 -10.46 -8.87
C GLN A 118 -0.53 -9.03 -8.56
N ARG A 119 0.43 -8.50 -9.32
CA ARG A 119 0.87 -7.11 -9.15
C ARG A 119 -0.25 -6.10 -9.37
N ALA A 120 -1.03 -6.25 -10.45
CA ALA A 120 -2.14 -5.34 -10.72
C ALA A 120 -3.19 -5.35 -9.59
N LYS A 121 -3.49 -6.52 -9.03
CA LYS A 121 -4.39 -6.67 -7.87
C LYS A 121 -3.79 -6.05 -6.60
N ALA A 122 -2.51 -6.29 -6.33
CA ALA A 122 -1.79 -5.67 -5.22
C ALA A 122 -1.75 -4.15 -5.32
N ASP A 123 -1.44 -3.61 -6.50
CA ASP A 123 -1.38 -2.18 -6.78
C ASP A 123 -2.78 -1.55 -6.64
N SER A 124 -3.84 -2.24 -7.04
CA SER A 124 -5.22 -1.77 -6.86
C SER A 124 -5.60 -1.63 -5.38
N LEU A 125 -5.36 -2.68 -4.58
CA LEU A 125 -5.62 -2.68 -3.13
C LEU A 125 -4.77 -1.64 -2.41
N SER A 126 -3.48 -1.60 -2.72
CA SER A 126 -2.53 -0.70 -2.07
C SER A 126 -2.82 0.77 -2.43
N SER A 127 -3.12 1.09 -3.70
CA SER A 127 -3.50 2.45 -4.09
C SER A 127 -4.75 2.94 -3.36
N ARG A 128 -5.77 2.07 -3.23
CA ARG A 128 -6.98 2.38 -2.49
C ARG A 128 -6.68 2.61 -1.00
N PHE A 129 -5.82 1.79 -0.40
CA PHE A 129 -5.34 1.99 0.97
C PHE A 129 -4.62 3.32 1.14
N GLN A 130 -3.66 3.62 0.26
CA GLN A 130 -2.87 4.85 0.31
C GLN A 130 -3.75 6.10 0.23
N MET A 131 -4.73 6.09 -0.67
CA MET A 131 -5.69 7.18 -0.78
C MET A 131 -6.51 7.39 0.49
N LEU A 132 -7.04 6.30 1.06
CA LEU A 132 -7.81 6.38 2.29
C LEU A 132 -6.92 6.86 3.46
N TYR A 133 -5.67 6.42 3.51
CA TYR A 133 -4.67 6.90 4.46
C TYR A 133 -4.39 8.40 4.29
N SER A 134 -4.27 8.91 3.06
CA SER A 134 -4.13 10.34 2.77
C SER A 134 -5.35 11.15 3.23
N VAL A 135 -6.57 10.63 3.07
CA VAL A 135 -7.77 11.25 3.67
C VAL A 135 -7.67 11.27 5.20
N ALA A 136 -7.29 10.15 5.81
CA ALA A 136 -7.12 10.04 7.25
C ALA A 136 -6.03 10.99 7.79
N LYS A 137 -4.97 11.26 7.02
CA LYS A 137 -3.99 12.30 7.35
C LYS A 137 -4.48 13.72 7.11
N GLY A 138 -5.45 13.91 6.23
CA GLY A 138 -5.92 15.22 5.79
C GLY A 138 -5.12 15.79 4.62
N ASP A 139 -4.30 14.96 3.96
CA ASP A 139 -3.51 15.35 2.79
C ASP A 139 -4.41 15.53 1.55
N ILE A 140 -5.55 14.82 1.50
CA ILE A 140 -6.62 15.01 0.52
C ILE A 140 -7.99 15.03 1.21
N SER A 141 -8.97 15.69 0.59
CA SER A 141 -10.35 15.70 1.05
C SER A 141 -11.10 14.43 0.66
N VAL A 142 -12.18 14.12 1.38
CA VAL A 142 -13.14 13.07 1.02
C VAL A 142 -13.71 13.27 -0.38
N LYS A 143 -13.99 14.52 -0.77
CA LYS A 143 -14.46 14.86 -2.11
C LYS A 143 -13.44 14.42 -3.18
N GLN A 144 -12.17 14.77 -3.00
CA GLN A 144 -11.10 14.34 -3.91
C GLN A 144 -10.95 12.81 -3.95
N TYR A 145 -11.09 12.13 -2.81
CA TYR A 145 -11.09 10.68 -2.75
C TYR A 145 -12.22 10.06 -3.58
N ASN A 146 -13.45 10.56 -3.43
CA ASN A 146 -14.63 10.08 -4.16
C ASN A 146 -14.56 10.41 -5.66
N GLU A 147 -13.97 11.54 -6.03
CA GLU A 147 -13.77 11.96 -7.43
C GLU A 147 -12.62 11.24 -8.13
N THR A 148 -11.82 10.45 -7.42
CA THR A 148 -10.68 9.78 -8.03
C THR A 148 -11.13 8.59 -8.86
N ASP A 149 -10.98 8.73 -10.17
CA ASP A 149 -11.01 7.62 -11.12
C ASP A 149 -9.73 6.79 -10.95
N LEU A 150 -9.81 5.68 -10.22
CA LEU A 150 -8.71 4.72 -10.16
C LEU A 150 -8.65 3.83 -11.42
N GLY A 151 -9.50 4.08 -12.42
CA GLY A 151 -9.58 3.34 -13.67
C GLY A 151 -10.53 2.14 -13.60
N ARG A 152 -10.72 1.48 -14.76
CA ARG A 152 -11.50 0.24 -14.85
C ARG A 152 -10.78 -0.90 -14.14
N GLY A 153 -11.49 -1.62 -13.28
CA GLY A 153 -10.99 -2.81 -12.60
C GLY A 153 -10.38 -2.57 -11.22
N VAL A 154 -10.60 -1.38 -10.63
CA VAL A 154 -10.19 -1.10 -9.25
C VAL A 154 -11.29 -1.44 -8.26
N VAL A 155 -10.88 -2.08 -7.17
CA VAL A 155 -11.71 -2.46 -6.02
C VAL A 155 -12.53 -1.26 -5.53
N SER A 156 -13.83 -1.48 -5.32
CA SER A 156 -14.69 -0.46 -4.70
C SER A 156 -14.26 -0.19 -3.26
N THR A 157 -14.58 0.98 -2.69
CA THR A 157 -14.23 1.27 -1.28
C THR A 157 -14.84 0.23 -0.34
N ALA A 158 -16.10 -0.17 -0.57
CA ALA A 158 -16.78 -1.16 0.26
C ALA A 158 -16.13 -2.55 0.18
N GLU A 159 -15.80 -3.01 -1.04
CA GLU A 159 -15.10 -4.28 -1.26
C GLU A 159 -13.71 -4.28 -0.63
N PHE A 160 -13.00 -3.15 -0.76
CA PHE A 160 -11.69 -2.96 -0.14
C PHE A 160 -11.77 -3.03 1.38
N LEU A 161 -12.66 -2.26 2.02
CA LEU A 161 -12.86 -2.30 3.48
C LEU A 161 -13.23 -3.70 3.95
N THR A 162 -14.14 -4.37 3.26
CA THR A 162 -14.54 -5.74 3.56
C THR A 162 -13.36 -6.71 3.47
N SER A 163 -12.47 -6.53 2.47
CA SER A 163 -11.25 -7.34 2.32
C SER A 163 -10.25 -7.15 3.48
N LEU A 164 -10.32 -6.02 4.18
CA LEU A 164 -9.55 -5.76 5.39
C LEU A 164 -10.22 -6.34 6.65
N GLY A 165 -11.47 -6.80 6.55
CA GLY A 165 -12.28 -7.21 7.71
C GLY A 165 -13.02 -6.04 8.38
N ILE A 166 -13.14 -4.89 7.71
CA ILE A 166 -13.97 -3.78 8.14
C ILE A 166 -15.41 -4.00 7.64
N ASP A 167 -16.38 -3.90 8.54
CA ASP A 167 -17.79 -3.87 8.22
C ASP A 167 -18.15 -2.53 7.58
N ALA A 168 -18.18 -2.52 6.24
CA ALA A 168 -18.46 -1.34 5.43
C ALA A 168 -19.90 -0.80 5.59
N SER A 169 -20.80 -1.55 6.22
CA SER A 169 -22.18 -1.10 6.51
C SER A 169 -22.29 -0.22 7.76
N LYS A 170 -21.21 -0.16 8.55
CA LYS A 170 -21.13 0.59 9.80
C LYS A 170 -20.12 1.72 9.69
N PRO A 171 -20.24 2.74 10.56
CA PRO A 171 -19.13 3.64 10.83
C PRO A 171 -17.85 2.88 11.14
N PHE A 172 -16.74 3.30 10.54
CA PHE A 172 -15.42 2.78 10.81
C PHE A 172 -14.48 3.94 11.14
N SER A 173 -13.34 3.64 11.76
CA SER A 173 -12.32 4.66 12.01
C SER A 173 -10.99 4.32 11.34
N PHE A 174 -10.23 5.35 10.95
CA PHE A 174 -8.86 5.20 10.50
C PHE A 174 -7.99 6.26 11.16
N ASN A 175 -7.01 5.83 11.95
CA ASN A 175 -6.09 6.72 12.69
C ASN A 175 -6.86 7.80 13.48
N ASN A 176 -7.90 7.36 14.20
CA ASN A 176 -8.81 8.17 15.02
C ASN A 176 -9.76 9.13 14.26
N LYS A 177 -9.78 9.11 12.92
CA LYS A 177 -10.83 9.79 12.14
C LYS A 177 -11.94 8.83 11.81
N SER A 178 -13.19 9.29 11.91
CA SER A 178 -14.37 8.45 11.70
C SER A 178 -14.97 8.68 10.32
N PHE A 179 -15.38 7.59 9.70
CA PHE A 179 -15.90 7.55 8.34
C PHE A 179 -17.13 6.66 8.24
N VAL A 180 -17.93 6.88 7.21
CA VAL A 180 -19.03 5.99 6.81
C VAL A 180 -19.12 5.95 5.29
N LEU A 181 -19.64 4.85 4.75
CA LEU A 181 -20.04 4.78 3.35
C LEU A 181 -21.54 5.03 3.23
N ASP A 182 -21.95 5.82 2.23
CA ASP A 182 -23.36 5.89 1.87
C ASP A 182 -23.82 4.67 1.05
N SER A 183 -25.09 4.65 0.67
CA SER A 183 -25.68 3.58 -0.16
C SER A 183 -25.07 3.46 -1.54
N GLU A 184 -24.40 4.50 -2.04
CA GLU A 184 -23.70 4.51 -3.33
C GLU A 184 -22.23 4.08 -3.19
N GLY A 185 -21.76 3.83 -1.96
CA GLY A 185 -20.39 3.45 -1.64
C GLY A 185 -19.42 4.63 -1.58
N SER A 186 -19.92 5.86 -1.55
CA SER A 186 -19.10 7.07 -1.40
C SER A 186 -18.69 7.25 0.06
N LEU A 187 -17.44 7.66 0.26
CA LEU A 187 -16.89 7.93 1.59
C LEU A 187 -17.44 9.25 2.13
N HIS A 188 -17.72 9.30 3.44
CA HIS A 188 -18.08 10.51 4.17
C HIS A 188 -17.31 10.59 5.49
N ASN A 189 -16.90 11.79 5.89
CA ASN A 189 -16.38 12.03 7.23
C ASN A 189 -17.55 12.12 8.21
N LEU A 190 -17.46 11.39 9.32
CA LEU A 190 -18.30 11.64 10.48
C LEU A 190 -17.61 12.73 11.30
N LEU A 191 -18.21 13.93 11.34
CA LEU A 191 -17.71 15.01 12.19
C LEU A 191 -17.63 14.50 13.63
N GLN A 192 -16.48 14.70 14.27
CA GLN A 192 -16.40 14.55 15.72
C GLN A 192 -17.31 15.62 16.32
N SER A 193 -18.25 15.21 17.17
CA SER A 193 -19.27 16.06 17.80
C SER A 193 -18.72 17.21 18.66
N SER A 194 -17.41 17.41 18.69
CA SER A 194 -16.71 18.51 19.39
C SER A 194 -16.58 19.81 18.58
N GLU A 195 -17.03 19.87 17.32
CA GLU A 195 -17.05 21.14 16.55
C GLU A 195 -18.43 21.82 16.52
N VAL A 196 -19.46 21.25 17.16
CA VAL A 196 -20.76 21.90 17.36
C VAL A 196 -20.79 22.60 18.72
N SER A 197 -19.85 23.51 18.94
CA SER A 197 -19.97 24.51 20.00
C SER A 197 -19.26 25.78 19.59
N LEU A 198 -20.03 26.71 19.01
CA LEU A 198 -20.13 28.11 19.42
C LEU A 198 -21.22 28.78 18.57
N GLN A 199 -22.28 29.17 19.26
CA GLN A 199 -23.25 30.19 18.84
C GLN A 199 -22.56 31.56 18.75
#